data_AF-A0A2N0NEW1-F1
#
_entry.id   AF-A0A2N0NEW1-F1
#
_cell.length_a   1.000
_cell.length_b   1.000
_cell.length_c   1.000
_cell.angle_alpha   90.00
_cell.angle_beta   90.00
_cell.angle_gamma   90.00
#
_symmetry.space_group_name_H-M   'P 1'
#
loop_
_entity.id
_entity.type
_entity.pdbx_description
1 polymer ?
#
loop_
_entity_poly.entity_id
_entity_poly.type
_entity_poly.pdbx_seq_one_letter_code
_entity_poly.pdbx_strand_id
1 'polypeptide(L)'
;MSSQASSPASPALITEEISTRTIGDLKKKNLKLEESHFEILRKEEISGLAFLDTTKEDFRSYGLKACPATTLAKFIEGLSQKLQNYSSLKTLDDLKEMLHRNKVNGKDITNIKQFTPSR
;
A
#
# COMPACT_ATOMS: atom_id res chain seq x y z
N MET A 1 -11.25 -38.69 -10.45
CA MET A 1 -10.98 -37.56 -9.55
C MET A 1 -11.80 -36.38 -10.08
N SER A 2 -12.87 -35.98 -9.39
CA SER A 2 -13.66 -34.82 -9.80
C SER A 2 -12.92 -33.55 -9.42
N SER A 3 -12.44 -32.81 -10.42
CA SER A 3 -11.95 -31.45 -10.21
C SER A 3 -13.13 -30.56 -9.82
N GLN A 4 -13.22 -30.18 -8.54
CA GLN A 4 -14.03 -29.03 -8.18
C GLN A 4 -13.35 -27.79 -8.76
N ALA A 5 -13.93 -27.25 -9.83
CA ALA A 5 -13.63 -25.90 -10.26
C ALA A 5 -14.11 -24.96 -9.15
N SER A 6 -13.18 -24.23 -8.54
CA SER A 6 -13.50 -23.12 -7.65
C SER A 6 -14.37 -22.13 -8.44
N SER A 7 -15.57 -21.83 -7.92
CA SER A 7 -16.43 -20.81 -8.52
C SER A 7 -15.69 -19.48 -8.60
N PRO A 8 -15.83 -18.72 -9.70
CA PRO A 8 -15.20 -17.41 -9.79
C PRO A 8 -15.69 -16.53 -8.64
N ALA A 9 -14.76 -16.01 -7.85
CA ALA A 9 -15.08 -15.10 -6.76
C ALA A 9 -15.85 -13.90 -7.33
N SER A 10 -16.97 -13.56 -6.69
CA SER A 10 -17.79 -12.44 -7.12
C SER A 10 -16.97 -11.14 -7.08
N PRO A 11 -17.15 -10.20 -8.03
CA PRO A 11 -16.43 -8.93 -8.05
C PRO A 11 -16.50 -8.17 -6.72
N ALA A 12 -17.64 -8.23 -6.03
CA ALA A 12 -17.83 -7.64 -4.71
C ALA A 12 -16.90 -8.22 -3.63
N LEU A 13 -16.67 -9.55 -3.64
CA LEU A 13 -15.76 -10.21 -2.70
C LEU A 13 -14.31 -9.82 -2.95
N ILE A 14 -13.93 -9.64 -4.22
CA ILE A 14 -12.58 -9.22 -4.60
C ILE A 14 -12.31 -7.78 -4.16
N THR A 15 -13.29 -6.88 -4.32
CA THR A 15 -13.19 -5.48 -3.88
C THR A 15 -13.11 -5.38 -2.35
N GLU A 16 -13.93 -6.15 -1.63
CA GLU A 16 -13.87 -6.29 -0.17
C GLU A 16 -12.50 -6.79 0.32
N GLU A 17 -11.94 -7.82 -0.32
CA GLU A 17 -10.62 -8.37 0.04
C GLU A 17 -9.51 -7.33 -0.16
N ILE A 18 -9.52 -6.60 -1.28
CA ILE A 18 -8.52 -5.56 -1.57
C ILE A 18 -8.67 -4.37 -0.61
N SER A 19 -9.90 -3.95 -0.30
CA SER A 19 -10.19 -2.86 0.66
C SER A 19 -9.73 -3.21 2.08
N THR A 20 -10.11 -4.40 2.57
CA THR A 20 -9.71 -4.88 3.91
C THR A 20 -8.19 -5.04 4.05
N ARG A 21 -7.52 -5.53 3.00
CA ARG A 21 -6.05 -5.66 2.97
C ARG A 21 -5.35 -4.30 3.01
N THR A 22 -5.86 -3.32 2.26
CA THR A 22 -5.33 -1.94 2.22
C THR A 22 -5.42 -1.27 3.59
N ILE A 23 -6.58 -1.35 4.25
CA ILE A 23 -6.78 -0.80 5.59
C ILE A 23 -5.92 -1.51 6.63
N GLY A 24 -5.81 -2.85 6.53
CA GLY A 24 -4.93 -3.65 7.39
C GLY A 24 -3.46 -3.23 7.27
N ASP A 25 -3.00 -2.89 6.07
CA ASP A 25 -1.64 -2.42 5.85
C ASP A 25 -1.41 -1.00 6.38
N LEU A 26 -2.40 -0.10 6.30
CA LEU A 26 -2.33 1.23 6.92
C LEU A 26 -2.17 1.15 8.45
N LYS A 27 -2.87 0.21 9.11
CA LYS A 27 -2.73 0.00 10.57
C LYS A 27 -1.28 -0.37 10.95
N LYS A 28 -0.59 -1.17 10.13
CA LYS A 28 0.81 -1.57 10.37
C LYS A 28 1.81 -0.41 10.21
N LYS A 29 1.43 0.69 9.55
CA LYS A 29 2.32 1.84 9.29
C LYS A 29 2.46 2.81 10.46
N ASN A 30 1.79 2.57 11.61
CA ASN A 30 1.87 3.41 12.81
C ASN A 30 1.56 4.90 12.53
N LEU A 31 0.54 5.17 11.72
CA LEU A 31 0.18 6.53 11.28
C LEU A 31 -0.50 7.38 12.36
N LYS A 32 -0.57 6.91 13.62
CA LYS A 32 -1.31 7.56 14.72
C LYS A 32 -2.78 7.84 14.37
N LEU A 33 -3.40 6.88 13.68
CA LEU A 33 -4.81 6.89 13.35
C LEU A 33 -5.56 5.96 14.30
N GLU A 34 -6.63 6.47 14.90
CA GLU A 34 -7.57 5.68 15.69
C GLU A 34 -8.47 4.79 14.83
N GLU A 35 -9.05 3.75 15.44
CA GLU A 35 -9.96 2.79 14.79
C GLU A 35 -11.11 3.49 14.04
N SER A 36 -11.71 4.52 14.65
CA SER A 36 -12.82 5.27 14.06
C SER A 36 -12.49 5.92 12.72
N HIS A 37 -11.22 6.24 12.46
CA HIS A 37 -10.82 6.77 11.15
C HIS A 37 -10.84 5.69 10.08
N PHE A 38 -10.50 4.46 10.42
CA PHE A 38 -10.54 3.33 9.49
C PHE A 38 -11.98 2.90 9.20
N GLU A 39 -12.89 3.01 10.17
CA GLU A 39 -14.32 2.78 9.95
C GLU A 39 -14.92 3.73 8.90
N ILE A 40 -14.47 5.00 8.87
CA ILE A 40 -14.87 5.95 7.82
C ILE A 40 -14.41 5.46 6.44
N LEU A 41 -13.16 5.00 6.32
CA LEU A 41 -12.62 4.49 5.05
C LEU A 41 -13.30 3.20 4.59
N ARG A 42 -13.67 2.31 5.52
CA ARG A 42 -14.46 1.10 5.21
C ARG A 42 -15.83 1.46 4.65
N LYS A 43 -16.51 2.42 5.28
CA LYS A 43 -17.85 2.87 4.88
C LYS A 43 -17.87 3.49 3.48
N GLU A 44 -16.79 4.15 3.09
CA GLU A 44 -16.63 4.74 1.77
C GLU A 44 -16.24 3.71 0.68
N GLU A 45 -15.95 2.45 1.07
CA GLU A 45 -15.62 1.34 0.15
C GLU A 45 -14.51 1.67 -0.85
N ILE A 46 -13.55 2.51 -0.43
CA ILE A 46 -12.48 3.00 -1.32
C ILE A 46 -11.57 1.83 -1.70
N SER A 47 -11.50 1.52 -2.99
CA SER A 47 -10.54 0.53 -3.51
C SER A 47 -9.10 0.99 -3.28
N GLY A 48 -8.16 0.05 -3.18
CA GLY A 48 -6.74 0.38 -2.99
C GLY A 48 -6.16 1.29 -4.08
N LEU A 49 -6.68 1.21 -5.31
CA LEU A 49 -6.29 2.11 -6.40
C LEU A 49 -6.87 3.51 -6.20
N ALA A 50 -8.18 3.62 -5.97
CA ALA A 50 -8.84 4.91 -5.72
C ALA A 50 -8.27 5.63 -4.50
N PHE A 51 -7.80 4.88 -3.50
CA PHE A 51 -7.11 5.42 -2.33
C PHE A 51 -5.86 6.23 -2.71
N LEU A 52 -5.10 5.80 -3.72
CA LEU A 52 -3.88 6.51 -4.16
C LEU A 52 -4.19 7.84 -4.87
N ASP A 53 -5.39 7.97 -5.43
CA ASP A 53 -5.86 9.19 -6.10
C ASP A 53 -6.65 10.11 -5.15
N THR A 54 -6.89 9.67 -3.91
CA THR A 54 -7.71 10.41 -2.94
C THR A 54 -6.95 11.62 -2.39
N THR A 55 -7.59 12.79 -2.43
CA THR A 55 -7.01 14.04 -1.91
C THR A 55 -7.33 14.27 -0.44
N LYS A 56 -6.66 15.26 0.18
CA LYS A 56 -6.99 15.68 1.54
C LYS A 56 -8.44 16.17 1.65
N GLU A 57 -8.93 16.86 0.63
CA GLU A 57 -10.28 17.41 0.55
C GLU A 57 -11.32 16.29 0.47
N ASP A 58 -11.04 15.23 -0.30
CA ASP A 58 -11.88 14.03 -0.36
C ASP A 58 -11.94 13.34 1.01
N PHE A 59 -10.80 13.16 1.68
CA PHE A 59 -10.80 12.62 3.04
C PHE A 59 -11.65 13.43 4.01
N ARG A 60 -11.65 14.77 3.87
CA ARG A 60 -12.51 15.64 4.68
C ARG A 60 -13.98 15.50 4.32
N SER A 61 -14.33 15.29 3.05
CA SER A 61 -15.71 15.07 2.62
C SER A 61 -16.28 13.75 3.14
N TYR A 62 -15.44 12.72 3.29
CA TYR A 62 -15.80 11.45 3.94
C TYR A 62 -16.03 11.58 5.47
N GLY A 63 -15.68 12.73 6.05
CA GLY A 63 -15.88 13.00 7.47
C GLY A 63 -14.62 12.89 8.33
N LEU A 64 -13.42 12.76 7.73
CA LEU A 64 -12.17 12.82 8.50
C LEU A 64 -11.86 14.25 8.93
N LYS A 65 -11.41 14.39 10.18
CA LYS A 65 -10.90 15.67 10.69
C LYS A 65 -9.60 16.06 9.99
N ALA A 66 -9.25 17.34 10.10
CA ALA A 66 -8.12 17.94 9.41
C ALA A 66 -6.79 17.19 9.62
N CYS A 67 -6.52 16.70 10.84
CA CYS A 67 -5.28 15.99 11.15
C CYS A 67 -5.20 14.61 10.47
N PRO A 68 -6.14 13.66 10.69
CA PRO A 68 -6.18 12.38 9.96
C PRO A 68 -6.15 12.53 8.44
N ALA A 69 -6.94 13.45 7.89
CA ALA A 69 -6.97 13.71 6.44
C ALA A 69 -5.60 14.16 5.91
N THR A 70 -4.92 15.06 6.65
CA THR A 70 -3.57 15.51 6.28
C THR A 70 -2.54 14.36 6.40
N THR A 71 -2.65 13.53 7.43
CA THR A 71 -1.76 12.37 7.62
C THR A 71 -1.86 11.39 6.46
N LEU A 72 -3.07 11.04 6.04
CA LEU A 72 -3.29 10.13 4.90
C LEU A 72 -2.81 10.72 3.58
N ALA A 73 -3.12 12.00 3.31
CA ALA A 73 -2.65 12.67 2.09
C ALA A 73 -1.12 12.71 2.00
N LYS A 74 -0.42 13.04 3.10
CA LYS A 74 1.06 13.01 3.15
C LYS A 74 1.61 11.60 3.00
N PHE A 75 0.91 10.59 3.52
CA PHE A 75 1.31 9.21 3.35
C PHE A 75 1.26 8.80 1.87
N ILE A 76 0.19 9.14 1.16
CA ILE A 76 0.03 8.91 -0.29
C ILE A 76 1.12 9.65 -1.07
N GLU A 77 1.36 10.93 -0.78
CA GLU A 77 2.43 11.71 -1.41
C GLU A 77 3.81 11.03 -1.26
N GLY A 78 4.11 10.53 -0.06
CA GLY A 78 5.34 9.77 0.20
C GLY A 78 5.43 8.44 -0.56
N LEU A 79 4.30 7.79 -0.86
CA LEU A 79 4.25 6.62 -1.74
C LEU A 79 4.53 7.00 -3.19
N SER A 80 3.89 8.05 -3.69
CA SER A 80 4.07 8.55 -5.06
C SER A 80 5.52 8.96 -5.33
N GLN A 81 6.16 9.69 -4.41
CA GLN A 81 7.57 10.03 -4.51
C GLN A 81 8.48 8.79 -4.58
N LYS A 82 8.20 7.77 -3.76
CA LYS A 82 8.94 6.50 -3.82
C LYS A 82 8.76 5.84 -5.19
N LEU A 83 7.52 5.74 -5.67
CA LEU A 83 7.22 5.11 -6.96
C LEU A 83 7.93 5.82 -8.12
N GLN A 84 7.94 7.15 -8.10
CA GLN A 84 8.67 7.97 -9.07
C GLN A 84 10.17 7.69 -9.02
N ASN A 85 10.77 7.58 -7.84
CA ASN A 85 12.19 7.23 -7.70
C ASN A 85 12.51 5.87 -8.32
N TYR A 86 11.64 4.87 -8.14
CA TYR A 86 11.83 3.55 -8.76
C TYR A 86 11.61 3.59 -10.28
N SER A 87 10.65 4.38 -10.78
CA SER A 87 10.41 4.53 -12.23
C SER A 87 11.55 5.28 -12.95
N SER A 88 12.32 6.07 -12.21
CA SER A 88 13.45 6.85 -12.71
C SER A 88 14.74 6.04 -12.84
N LEU A 89 14.73 4.75 -12.46
CA LEU A 89 15.85 3.83 -12.65
C LEU A 89 16.09 3.59 -14.15
N LYS A 90 16.97 4.41 -14.74
CA LYS A 90 17.29 4.36 -16.17
C LYS A 90 18.64 3.71 -16.43
N THR A 91 19.50 3.69 -15.43
CA THR A 91 20.88 3.22 -15.54
C THR A 91 21.26 2.23 -14.44
N LEU A 92 22.35 1.49 -14.68
CA LEU A 92 22.95 0.59 -13.69
C LEU A 92 23.37 1.35 -12.43
N ASP A 93 23.84 2.59 -12.57
CA ASP A 93 24.28 3.39 -11.43
C ASP A 93 23.10 3.90 -10.58
N ASP A 94 21.97 4.27 -11.21
CA ASP A 94 20.72 4.58 -10.49
C ASP A 94 20.27 3.38 -9.63
N LEU A 95 20.37 2.17 -10.19
CA LEU A 95 20.03 0.93 -9.49
C LEU A 95 20.97 0.68 -8.30
N LYS A 96 22.29 0.86 -8.49
CA LYS A 96 23.27 0.70 -7.40
C LYS A 96 23.02 1.69 -6.27
N GLU A 97 22.74 2.95 -6.59
CA GLU A 97 22.43 3.98 -5.59
C GLU A 97 21.16 3.63 -4.80
N MET A 98 20.12 3.16 -5.49
CA MET A 98 18.88 2.72 -4.87
C MET A 98 19.06 1.51 -3.96
N LEU A 99 19.88 0.53 -4.35
CA LEU A 99 20.21 -0.63 -3.51
C LEU A 99 20.92 -0.17 -2.24
N HIS A 100 21.87 0.76 -2.36
CA HIS A 100 22.58 1.33 -1.22
C HIS A 100 21.64 2.05 -0.24
N ARG A 101 20.69 2.86 -0.74
CA ARG A 101 19.65 3.53 0.08
C ARG A 101 18.80 2.53 0.88
N ASN A 102 18.59 1.33 0.34
CA ASN A 102 17.86 0.25 0.99
C ASN A 102 18.76 -0.71 1.79
N LYS A 103 20.02 -0.32 2.04
CA LYS A 103 21.02 -1.11 2.78
C LYS A 103 21.33 -2.48 2.14
N VAL A 104 21.17 -2.57 0.83
CA VAL A 104 21.56 -3.73 0.02
C VAL A 104 22.89 -3.42 -0.65
N ASN A 105 23.91 -4.25 -0.39
CA ASN A 105 25.19 -4.10 -1.05
C ASN A 105 25.07 -4.67 -2.48
N GLY A 106 24.97 -3.81 -3.49
CA GLY A 106 24.73 -4.21 -4.90
C GLY A 106 25.87 -5.01 -5.56
N LYS A 107 26.88 -5.45 -4.80
CA LYS A 107 27.96 -6.34 -5.26
C LYS A 107 27.63 -7.82 -5.07
N ASP A 108 26.82 -8.17 -4.07
CA ASP A 108 26.51 -9.57 -3.74
C ASP A 108 25.10 -9.71 -3.15
N ILE A 109 24.35 -10.71 -3.64
CA ILE A 109 22.97 -10.98 -3.22
C ILE A 109 22.86 -11.71 -1.87
N THR A 110 24.00 -12.10 -1.28
CA THR A 110 24.07 -12.86 -0.02
C THR A 110 23.48 -12.12 1.18
N ASN A 111 23.39 -10.79 1.11
CA ASN A 111 22.76 -9.96 2.14
C ASN A 111 21.23 -9.82 1.97
N ILE A 112 20.66 -10.31 0.87
CA ILE A 112 19.21 -10.32 0.66
C ILE A 112 18.63 -11.53 1.40
N LYS A 113 17.70 -11.27 2.33
CA LYS A 113 17.03 -12.36 3.06
C LYS A 113 16.30 -13.27 2.07
N GLN A 114 16.66 -14.55 2.07
CA GLN A 114 15.94 -15.56 1.31
C GLN A 114 14.56 -15.80 1.91
N PHE A 115 13.57 -15.95 1.04
CA PHE A 115 12.22 -16.31 1.47
C PHE A 115 12.21 -17.77 1.95
N THR A 116 11.76 -17.97 3.19
CA THR A 116 11.46 -19.29 3.74
C THR A 116 9.95 -19.53 3.71
N PRO A 117 9.43 -20.38 2.81
CA PRO A 117 8.01 -20.68 2.79
C PRO A 117 7.58 -21.39 4.08
N SER A 118 6.48 -20.93 4.67
CA SER A 118 5.77 -21.65 5.73
C SER A 118 5.20 -22.94 5.15
N ARG A 119 5.36 -24.05 5.88
CA ARG A 119 4.91 -25.39 5.48
C ARG A 119 3.40 -25.56 5.64
#